data_AF-A0A2G2MIS6-F1
#
_entry.id   AF-A0A2G2MIS6-F1
#
_cell.length_a   1.000
_cell.length_b   1.000
_cell.length_c   1.000
_cell.angle_alpha   90.00
_cell.angle_beta   90.00
_cell.angle_gamma   90.00
#
_symmetry.space_group_name_H-M   'P 1'
#
loop_
_entity.id
_entity.type
_entity.pdbx_description
1 polymer ?
#
loop_
_entity_poly.entity_id
_entity_poly.type
_entity_poly.pdbx_seq_one_letter_code
_entity_poly.pdbx_strand_id
1 'polypeptide(L)' 'MESTLTTKGQITLPKALRAALHLKSGDKIIFEVLENGEYILKPKTQDVRVLKGCISYKGKPKSIEDMQSAISKAVTAK' A
#
# COMPACT_ATOMS: atom_id res chain seq x y z
N MET A 1 25.29 -3.40 11.35
CA MET A 1 25.08 -2.05 10.79
C MET A 1 24.06 -1.38 11.69
N GLU A 2 24.37 -0.23 12.27
CA GLU A 2 23.55 0.42 13.30
C GLU A 2 23.18 1.85 12.86
N SER A 3 22.16 2.42 13.49
CA SER A 3 21.73 3.80 13.24
C SER A 3 21.20 4.41 14.52
N THR A 4 21.53 5.68 14.75
CA THR A 4 21.16 6.40 15.98
C THR A 4 19.83 7.11 15.79
N LEU A 5 18.97 7.00 16.80
CA LEU A 5 17.77 7.82 16.90
C LEU A 5 18.17 9.23 17.30
N THR A 6 17.83 10.22 16.47
CA THR A 6 18.06 11.62 16.81
C THR A 6 17.09 12.08 17.91
N THR A 7 17.41 13.19 18.60
CA THR A 7 16.52 13.80 19.61
C THR A 7 15.14 14.16 19.05
N LYS A 8 15.02 14.37 17.74
CA LYS A 8 13.76 14.65 17.03
C LYS A 8 13.00 13.37 16.63
N GLY A 9 13.45 12.19 17.03
CA GLY A 9 12.82 10.91 16.72
C GLY A 9 13.06 10.41 15.29
N GLN A 10 14.07 10.93 14.58
CA GLN A 10 14.42 10.48 13.23
C GLN A 10 15.49 9.39 13.27
N ILE A 11 15.34 8.35 12.45
CA ILE A 11 16.36 7.30 12.21
C ILE A 11 16.92 7.50 10.81
N THR A 12 18.24 7.47 10.68
CA THR A 12 18.90 7.55 9.37
C THR A 12 19.03 6.15 8.78
N LEU A 13 18.59 5.93 7.54
CA LEU A 13 18.82 4.66 6.84
C LEU A 13 20.15 4.71 6.07
N PRO A 14 21.13 3.83 6.37
CA PRO A 14 22.38 3.76 5.65
C PRO A 14 22.19 3.59 4.14
N LYS A 15 23.12 4.12 3.33
CA LYS A 15 23.03 4.09 1.86
C LYS A 15 22.82 2.66 1.32
N ALA A 16 23.52 1.67 1.88
CA ALA A 16 23.40 0.28 1.49
C ALA A 16 21.98 -0.27 1.70
N LEU A 17 21.35 0.04 2.86
CA LEU A 17 20.00 -0.41 3.17
C LEU A 17 18.95 0.28 2.29
N ARG A 18 19.12 1.58 2.01
CA ARG A 18 18.25 2.31 1.06
C ARG A 18 18.30 1.70 -0.34
N ALA A 19 19.49 1.35 -0.82
CA ALA A 19 19.66 0.73 -2.12
C ALA A 19 19.02 -0.67 -2.18
N ALA A 20 19.23 -1.49 -1.15
CA ALA A 20 18.66 -2.85 -1.07
C ALA A 20 17.11 -2.84 -1.01
N LEU A 21 16.52 -1.85 -0.36
CA LEU A 21 15.06 -1.69 -0.26
C LEU A 21 14.47 -0.83 -1.39
N HIS A 22 15.28 -0.38 -2.34
CA HIS A 22 14.90 0.51 -3.44
C HIS A 22 14.18 1.80 -2.99
N LEU A 23 14.53 2.32 -1.81
CA LEU A 23 13.91 3.49 -1.21
C LEU A 23 14.44 4.79 -1.80
N LYS A 24 13.52 5.71 -2.09
CA LYS A 24 13.76 7.10 -2.50
C LYS A 24 13.26 8.08 -1.44
N SER A 25 13.71 9.33 -1.50
CA SER A 25 13.20 10.38 -0.64
C SER A 25 11.70 10.56 -0.83
N GLY A 26 10.94 10.52 0.26
CA GLY A 26 9.47 10.61 0.23
C GLY A 26 8.75 9.26 0.27
N ASP A 27 9.48 8.14 0.11
CA ASP A 27 8.88 6.81 0.25
C ASP A 27 8.42 6.56 1.68
N LYS A 28 7.27 5.89 1.79
CA LYS A 28 6.70 5.52 3.08
C LYS A 28 7.23 4.17 3.52
N ILE A 29 7.45 4.04 4.82
CA ILE A 29 7.92 2.83 5.47
C ILE A 29 6.88 2.44 6.52
N ILE A 30 6.57 1.14 6.57
CA ILE A 30 5.68 0.56 7.57
C ILE A 30 6.52 -0.17 8.59
N PHE A 31 6.19 0.02 9.86
CA PHE A 31 6.70 -0.78 10.97
C PHE A 31 5.60 -1.76 11.37
N GLU A 32 5.84 -3.04 11.21
CA GLU A 32 4.93 -4.11 11.65
C GLU A 32 5.52 -4.81 12.86
N VAL A 33 4.65 -5.17 13.81
CA VAL A 33 5.00 -5.95 14.99
C VAL A 33 4.78 -7.42 14.68
N LEU A 34 5.79 -8.24 14.90
CA LEU A 34 5.71 -9.69 14.84
C LEU A 34 5.23 -10.26 16.19
N GLU A 35 4.72 -11.48 16.17
CA GLU A 35 4.22 -12.16 17.39
C GLU A 35 5.31 -12.35 18.47
N ASN A 36 6.57 -12.42 18.06
CA ASN A 36 7.73 -12.50 18.94
C ASN A 36 8.16 -11.14 19.53
N GLY A 37 7.43 -10.05 19.25
CA GLY A 37 7.74 -8.70 19.72
C GLY A 37 8.81 -7.98 18.89
N GLU A 38 9.31 -8.58 17.82
CA GLU A 38 10.22 -7.92 16.89
C GLU A 38 9.47 -6.95 15.98
N TYR A 39 10.16 -5.89 15.58
CA TYR A 39 9.65 -4.94 14.60
C TYR A 39 10.32 -5.18 13.26
N ILE A 40 9.50 -5.36 12.22
CA ILE A 40 9.99 -5.42 10.84
C ILE A 40 9.66 -4.13 10.10
N LEU A 41 10.60 -3.74 9.24
CA LEU A 41 10.55 -2.51 8.48
C LEU A 41 10.29 -2.86 7.02
N LYS A 42 9.12 -2.47 6.50
CA LYS A 42 8.68 -2.79 5.14
C LYS A 42 8.53 -1.53 4.28
N PRO A 43 9.13 -1.46 3.08
CA PRO A 43 8.90 -0.38 2.15
C PRO A 43 7.45 -0.42 1.62
N LYS A 44 6.72 0.70 1.71
CA LYS A 44 5.40 0.86 1.08
C LYS A 44 5.57 1.47 -0.30
N THR A 45 6.24 0.73 -1.19
CA THR A 45 6.68 1.23 -2.51
C THR A 45 5.67 1.07 -3.62
N GLN A 46 4.52 0.41 -3.38
CA GLN A 46 3.51 0.19 -4.42
C GLN A 46 2.28 1.09 -4.20
N ASP A 47 2.09 2.02 -5.13
CA ASP A 47 0.81 2.70 -5.32
C ASP A 47 -0.20 1.67 -5.87
N VAL A 48 -1.38 1.58 -5.27
CA VAL A 48 -2.47 0.71 -5.74
C VAL A 48 -2.86 0.99 -7.20
N ARG A 49 -2.60 2.20 -7.71
CA ARG A 49 -2.78 2.57 -9.11
C ARG A 49 -1.89 1.78 -10.07
N VAL A 50 -0.77 1.22 -9.60
CA VAL A 50 0.06 0.31 -10.40
C VAL A 50 -0.72 -0.98 -10.75
N LEU A 51 -1.70 -1.36 -9.92
CA LEU A 51 -2.59 -2.49 -10.19
C LEU A 51 -3.73 -2.14 -11.16
N LYS A 52 -3.88 -0.86 -11.55
CA LYS A 52 -4.90 -0.43 -12.51
C LYS A 52 -4.63 -1.09 -13.87
N GLY A 53 -5.51 -1.99 -14.27
CA GLY A 53 -5.37 -2.78 -15.51
C GLY A 53 -4.70 -4.14 -15.33
N CYS A 54 -4.11 -4.44 -14.16
CA CYS A 54 -3.58 -5.77 -13.84
C CYS A 54 -4.67 -6.77 -13.42
N ILE A 55 -5.85 -6.27 -13.06
CA ILE A 55 -7.00 -7.07 -12.65
C ILE A 55 -7.98 -7.13 -13.83
N SER A 56 -7.98 -8.25 -14.56
CA SER A 56 -8.92 -8.47 -15.66
C SER A 56 -10.29 -8.87 -15.10
N TYR A 57 -11.31 -8.06 -15.34
CA TYR A 57 -12.69 -8.49 -15.16
C TYR A 57 -13.03 -9.57 -16.19
N LYS A 58 -13.26 -10.81 -15.73
CA LYS A 58 -13.55 -11.98 -16.60
C LYS A 58 -15.03 -12.13 -16.97
N GLY A 59 -15.89 -11.19 -16.55
CA GLY A 59 -17.33 -11.22 -16.84
C GLY A 59 -17.69 -10.42 -18.09
N LYS A 60 -18.97 -10.48 -18.48
CA LYS A 60 -19.49 -9.63 -19.57
C LYS A 60 -19.44 -8.16 -19.15
N PRO A 61 -18.88 -7.25 -19.97
CA PRO A 61 -18.92 -5.81 -19.71
C PRO A 61 -20.33 -5.38 -19.33
N LYS A 62 -20.46 -4.62 -18.24
CA LYS A 62 -21.75 -4.16 -17.75
C LYS A 62 -22.16 -2.89 -18.49
N SER A 63 -23.43 -2.80 -18.86
CA SER A 63 -23.97 -1.57 -19.43
C SER A 63 -24.21 -0.53 -18.35
N ILE A 64 -24.38 0.74 -18.74
CA ILE A 64 -24.70 1.81 -17.79
C ILE A 64 -26.05 1.51 -17.11
N GLU A 65 -26.98 0.91 -17.84
CA GLU A 65 -28.29 0.49 -17.34
C GLU A 65 -28.18 -0.63 -16.30
N ASP A 66 -27.28 -1.60 -16.51
CA ASP A 66 -26.99 -2.63 -15.49
C ASP A 66 -26.43 -2.01 -14.21
N MET A 67 -25.56 -1.02 -14.34
CA MET A 67 -24.97 -0.30 -13.20
C MET A 67 -26.04 0.51 -12.47
N GLN A 68 -26.84 1.28 -13.20
CA GLN A 68 -27.95 2.08 -12.68
C GLN A 68 -28.97 1.18 -11.98
N SER A 69 -29.38 0.06 -12.60
CA SER A 69 -30.34 -0.89 -12.01
C SER A 69 -29.84 -1.49 -10.71
N ALA A 70 -28.56 -1.86 -10.64
CA ALA A 70 -27.94 -2.37 -9.42
C ALA A 70 -27.92 -1.31 -8.31
N ILE A 71 -27.59 -0.05 -8.64
CA ILE A 71 -27.61 1.08 -7.71
C ILE A 71 -29.05 1.30 -7.18
N SER A 72 -30.04 1.37 -8.06
CA SER A 72 -31.45 1.59 -7.67
C SER A 72 -31.96 0.50 -6.73
N LYS A 73 -31.71 -0.77 -7.07
CA LYS A 73 -32.10 -1.92 -6.22
C LYS A 73 -31.43 -1.87 -4.84
N ALA A 74 -30.18 -1.44 -4.76
CA ALA A 74 -29.48 -1.29 -3.49
C ALA A 74 -30.04 -0.15 -2.63
N VAL A 75 -30.56 0.93 -3.24
CA VAL A 75 -31.17 2.06 -2.54
C VAL A 75 -32.59 1.73 -2.04
N THR A 76 -33.38 0.96 -2.79
CA THR A 76 -34.77 0.60 -2.41
C THR A 76 -34.84 -0.55 -1.40
N ALA A 77 -33.78 -1.34 -1.23
CA ALA A 77 -33.73 -2.44 -0.27
C ALA A 77 -33.43 -2.00 1.18
N LYS A 78 -33.62 -0.72 1.51
CA LYS A 78 -33.46 -0.12 2.85
C LYS A 78 -34.71 0.68 3.20
#